data_AF-A0A0C3CBA6-F1
#
_entry.id   AF-A0A0C3CBA6-F1
#
_cell.length_a   1.000
_cell.length_b   1.000
_cell.length_c   1.000
_cell.angle_alpha   90.00
_cell.angle_beta   90.00
_cell.angle_gamma   90.00
#
_symmetry.space_group_name_H-M   'P 1'
#
loop_
_entity.id
_entity.type
_entity.pdbx_description
1 polymer ?
#
loop_
_entity_poly.entity_id
_entity_poly.type
_entity_poly.pdbx_seq_one_letter_code
_entity_poly.pdbx_strand_id
1 'polypeptide(L)'
;GAAYDSGERHPPPKCHPDTRTGILSRITQFISNPQKHRICLLSGMAGSGKSSIAYTIAERCKEQQRLAASFFFSRGKAGRSNADRLI
;
A
#
# COMPACT_ATOMS: atom_id res chain seq x y z
N GLY A 1 -3.31 -6.96 10.57
CA GLY A 1 -3.44 -5.91 9.54
C GLY A 1 -4.82 -5.96 8.94
N ALA A 2 -5.10 -5.18 7.90
CA ALA A 2 -6.25 -5.44 7.01
C ALA A 2 -5.73 -5.47 5.58
N ALA A 3 -6.29 -6.36 4.76
CA ALA A 3 -6.08 -6.39 3.31
C ALA A 3 -6.45 -5.03 2.70
N TYR A 4 -5.86 -4.70 1.55
CA TYR A 4 -6.17 -3.42 0.90
C TYR A 4 -7.68 -3.30 0.61
N ASP A 5 -8.30 -4.33 0.05
CA ASP A 5 -9.71 -4.42 -0.31
C ASP A 5 -10.66 -4.80 0.84
N SER A 6 -10.22 -4.69 2.09
CA SER A 6 -11.07 -4.95 3.26
C SER A 6 -12.17 -3.89 3.41
N GLY A 7 -13.40 -4.34 3.69
CA GLY A 7 -14.54 -3.47 3.99
C GLY A 7 -14.34 -2.54 5.20
N GLU A 8 -13.36 -2.83 6.07
CA GLU A 8 -12.97 -1.94 7.17
C GLU A 8 -12.41 -0.58 6.71
N ARG A 9 -12.08 -0.44 5.44
CA ARG A 9 -11.50 0.78 4.87
C ARG A 9 -12.41 1.44 3.84
N HIS A 10 -13.72 1.20 3.87
CA HIS A 10 -14.59 1.76 2.84
C HIS A 10 -14.94 3.24 3.09
N PRO A 11 -14.82 4.14 2.08
CA PRO A 11 -14.15 3.92 0.80
C PRO A 11 -12.62 3.92 0.96
N PRO A 12 -11.89 3.02 0.27
CA PRO A 12 -10.45 2.92 0.45
C PRO A 12 -9.78 4.22 0.00
N PRO A 13 -8.80 4.75 0.77
CA PRO A 13 -8.07 5.92 0.35
C PRO A 13 -7.27 5.53 -0.89
N LYS A 14 -7.67 6.04 -2.07
CA LYS A 14 -7.00 5.85 -3.36
C LYS A 14 -6.52 7.21 -3.86
N CYS A 15 -5.41 7.24 -4.59
CA CYS A 15 -5.04 8.46 -5.31
C CYS A 15 -6.15 8.82 -6.32
N HIS A 16 -6.47 10.11 -6.43
CA HIS A 16 -7.34 10.57 -7.51
C HIS A 16 -6.71 10.25 -8.87
N PRO A 17 -7.53 9.98 -9.90
CA PRO A 17 -7.05 9.79 -11.26
C PRO A 17 -6.06 10.90 -11.65
N ASP A 18 -5.00 10.52 -12.37
CA ASP A 18 -3.97 11.42 -12.90
C ASP A 18 -3.19 12.26 -11.87
N THR A 19 -3.36 11.97 -10.57
CA THR A 19 -2.53 12.55 -9.52
C THR A 19 -1.40 11.62 -9.11
N ARG A 20 -0.30 12.19 -8.59
CA ARG A 20 0.83 11.43 -8.01
C ARG A 20 1.44 10.41 -9.00
N THR A 21 1.27 10.61 -10.29
CA THR A 21 1.73 9.73 -11.38
C THR A 21 3.23 9.46 -11.31
N GLY A 22 4.03 10.50 -11.05
CA GLY A 22 5.49 10.36 -10.93
C GLY A 22 5.94 9.40 -9.82
N ILE A 23 5.36 9.51 -8.62
CA ILE A 23 5.72 8.63 -7.50
C ILE A 23 5.16 7.22 -7.69
N LEU A 24 3.94 7.10 -8.24
CA LEU A 24 3.35 5.80 -8.55
C LEU A 24 4.18 5.05 -9.60
N SER A 25 4.66 5.75 -10.64
CA SER A 25 5.55 5.18 -11.66
C SER A 25 6.88 4.72 -11.05
N ARG A 26 7.51 5.57 -10.24
CA ARG A 26 8.77 5.24 -9.57
C ARG A 26 8.67 4.00 -8.67
N ILE A 27 7.59 3.87 -7.90
CA ILE A 27 7.35 2.69 -7.05
C ILE A 27 7.06 1.45 -7.91
N THR A 28 6.29 1.59 -9.00
CA THR A 28 6.00 0.48 -9.92
C THR A 28 7.28 -0.04 -10.59
N GLN A 29 8.17 0.85 -11.01
CA GLN A 29 9.49 0.48 -11.55
C GLN A 29 10.37 -0.19 -10.48
N PHE A 30 10.32 0.31 -9.24
CA PHE A 30 11.02 -0.30 -8.11
C PHE A 30 10.58 -1.75 -7.88
N ILE A 31 9.25 -2.01 -7.83
CA ILE A 31 8.67 -3.35 -7.65
C ILE A 31 8.99 -4.28 -8.83
N SER A 32 9.18 -3.72 -10.02
CA SER A 32 9.46 -4.49 -11.25
C SER A 32 10.94 -4.84 -11.43
N ASN A 33 11.83 -4.35 -10.56
CA ASN A 33 13.24 -4.66 -10.64
C ASN A 33 13.62 -5.77 -9.65
N PRO A 34 13.86 -7.02 -10.11
CA PRO A 34 14.18 -8.15 -9.25
C PRO A 34 15.57 -8.04 -8.57
N GLN A 35 16.43 -7.13 -9.03
CA GLN A 35 17.76 -6.86 -8.48
C GLN A 35 17.76 -5.76 -7.41
N LYS A 36 16.63 -5.07 -7.18
CA LYS A 36 16.52 -3.96 -6.21
C LYS A 36 15.98 -4.41 -4.85
N HIS A 37 16.17 -3.53 -3.86
CA HIS A 37 15.80 -3.73 -2.45
C HIS A 37 14.35 -4.22 -2.25
N ARG A 38 14.12 -4.99 -1.19
CA ARG A 38 12.81 -5.57 -0.83
C ARG A 38 11.88 -4.61 -0.09
N ILE A 39 12.38 -3.44 0.34
CA ILE A 39 11.67 -2.49 1.18
C ILE A 39 11.67 -1.12 0.50
N CYS A 40 10.48 -0.53 0.34
CA CYS A 40 10.30 0.85 -0.13
C CYS A 40 9.77 1.70 1.03
N LEU A 41 10.54 2.70 1.46
CA LEU A 41 10.12 3.65 2.49
C LEU A 41 9.50 4.90 1.84
N LEU A 42 8.21 5.13 2.10
CA LEU A 42 7.49 6.33 1.67
C LEU A 42 7.32 7.28 2.85
N SER A 43 8.09 8.37 2.88
CA SER A 43 8.03 9.41 3.92
C SER A 43 7.37 10.70 3.41
N GLY A 44 6.84 11.51 4.33
CA GLY A 44 6.14 12.77 4.02
C GLY A 44 5.25 13.24 5.16
N MET A 45 4.75 14.48 5.07
CA MET A 45 3.92 15.11 6.11
C MET A 45 2.65 14.30 6.42
N ALA A 46 2.14 14.44 7.65
CA ALA A 46 0.83 13.90 7.99
C ALA A 46 -0.25 14.43 7.02
N GLY A 47 -1.21 13.58 6.64
CA GLY A 47 -2.25 13.95 5.66
C GLY A 47 -1.80 13.99 4.19
N SER A 48 -0.52 13.78 3.86
CA SER A 48 -0.03 13.87 2.47
C SER A 48 -0.47 12.72 1.52
N GLY A 49 -1.39 11.86 1.94
CA GLY A 49 -1.90 10.76 1.12
C GLY A 49 -0.96 9.56 0.94
N LYS A 50 0.00 9.34 1.85
CA LYS A 50 0.93 8.18 1.78
C LYS A 50 0.19 6.84 1.74
N SER A 51 -0.83 6.68 2.58
CA SER A 51 -1.67 5.48 2.59
C SER A 51 -2.43 5.30 1.27
N SER A 52 -2.83 6.41 0.64
CA SER A 52 -3.49 6.39 -0.66
C SER A 52 -2.56 5.91 -1.78
N ILE A 53 -1.30 6.34 -1.75
CA ILE A 53 -0.27 5.87 -2.69
C ILE A 53 -0.05 4.36 -2.52
N ALA A 54 0.12 3.89 -1.28
CA ALA A 54 0.31 2.46 -1.01
C ALA A 54 -0.89 1.61 -1.46
N TYR A 55 -2.11 2.11 -1.27
CA TYR A 55 -3.33 1.45 -1.75
C TYR A 55 -3.35 1.36 -3.28
N THR A 56 -3.13 2.48 -3.97
CA THR A 56 -3.12 2.51 -5.44
C THR A 56 -2.04 1.60 -6.04
N ILE A 57 -0.88 1.46 -5.37
CA ILE A 57 0.14 0.50 -5.80
C ILE A 57 -0.33 -0.94 -5.64
N ALA A 58 -0.95 -1.29 -4.50
CA ALA A 58 -1.48 -2.63 -4.29
C ALA A 58 -2.54 -2.99 -5.35
N GLU A 59 -3.45 -2.05 -5.66
CA GLU A 59 -4.47 -2.22 -6.69
C GLU A 59 -3.84 -2.45 -8.08
N ARG A 60 -2.86 -1.63 -8.49
CA ARG A 60 -2.12 -1.83 -9.75
C ARG A 60 -1.42 -3.19 -9.81
N CYS A 61 -0.83 -3.64 -8.70
CA CYS A 61 -0.22 -4.98 -8.64
C CYS A 61 -1.27 -6.09 -8.76
N LYS A 62 -2.50 -5.90 -8.22
CA LYS A 62 -3.62 -6.84 -8.38
C LYS A 62 -4.09 -6.90 -9.83
N GLU A 63 -4.26 -5.75 -10.47
CA GLU A 63 -4.62 -5.62 -11.90
C GLU A 63 -3.59 -6.30 -12.80
N GLN A 64 -2.31 -6.19 -12.46
CA GLN A 64 -1.21 -6.84 -13.18
C GLN A 64 -1.02 -8.33 -12.83
N GLN A 65 -1.84 -8.92 -11.96
CA GLN A 65 -1.70 -10.31 -11.47
C GLN A 65 -0.34 -10.58 -10.79
N ARG A 66 0.22 -9.57 -10.12
CA ARG A 66 1.53 -9.63 -9.43
C ARG A 66 1.42 -9.50 -7.91
N LEU A 67 0.21 -9.31 -7.38
CA LEU A 67 -0.04 -9.18 -5.94
C LEU A 67 -0.39 -10.55 -5.34
N ALA A 68 0.53 -11.13 -4.56
CA ALA A 68 0.24 -12.35 -3.79
C ALA A 68 -0.63 -12.05 -2.56
N ALA A 69 -0.26 -11.01 -1.81
CA ALA A 69 -1.00 -10.55 -0.64
C ALA A 69 -0.69 -9.08 -0.36
N SER A 70 -1.55 -8.41 0.41
CA SER A 70 -1.27 -7.06 0.93
C SER A 70 -1.81 -6.93 2.35
N PHE A 71 -1.05 -6.25 3.20
CA PHE A 71 -1.43 -5.99 4.58
C PHE A 71 -1.13 -4.53 4.90
N PHE A 72 -2.08 -3.81 5.49
CA PHE A 72 -1.78 -2.52 6.07
C PHE A 72 -2.15 -2.47 7.53
N PHE A 73 -1.37 -1.70 8.26
CA PHE A 73 -1.43 -1.59 9.71
C PHE A 73 -1.74 -0.14 10.07
N SER A 74 -2.62 0.06 11.04
CA SER A 74 -2.89 1.37 11.63
C SER A 74 -2.62 1.27 13.12
N ARG A 75 -1.77 2.15 13.64
CA ARG A 75 -1.46 2.23 15.07
C ARG A 75 -2.63 2.91 15.77
N GLY A 76 -3.33 2.19 16.66
CA GLY A 76 -4.44 2.75 17.46
C GLY A 76 -5.70 1.88 17.60
N LYS A 77 -5.78 0.73 16.92
CA LYS A 77 -6.86 -0.26 17.18
C LYS A 77 -6.33 -1.39 18.06
N ALA A 78 -6.96 -1.61 19.22
CA ALA A 78 -6.61 -2.67 20.15
C ALA A 78 -6.59 -4.05 19.44
N GLY A 79 -5.61 -4.89 19.75
CA GLY A 79 -5.45 -6.23 19.15
C GLY A 79 -4.66 -6.30 17.83
N ARG A 80 -3.91 -5.26 17.47
CA ARG A 80 -3.13 -5.17 16.21
C ARG A 80 -1.61 -5.03 16.39
N SER A 81 -1.11 -5.18 17.62
CA SER A 81 0.33 -5.13 17.96
C SER A 81 1.00 -6.50 17.95
N ASN A 82 0.25 -7.58 17.72
CA ASN A 82 0.76 -8.95 17.79
C ASN A 82 1.01 -9.49 16.38
N ALA A 83 2.26 -9.90 16.13
CA ALA A 83 2.68 -10.50 14.86
C ALA A 83 2.01 -11.86 14.60
N ASP A 84 1.50 -12.53 15.64
CA ASP A 84 0.83 -13.84 15.59
C ASP A 84 -0.52 -13.83 14.85
N ARG A 85 -1.01 -12.67 14.40
CA ARG A 85 -2.25 -12.52 13.62
C ARG A 85 -2.01 -12.32 12.13
N LEU A 86 -0.82 -12.64 11.65
CA LEU A 86 -0.51 -12.75 10.23
C LEU A 86 -0.56 -14.23 9.86
N ILE A 87 -1.78 -14.74 9.68
CA ILE A 87 -2.03 -16.06 9.08
C ILE A 87 -2.31 -15.84 7.60
#